data_AF-A0A7X4FBN7-F1
#
_entry.id   AF-A0A7X4FBN7-F1
#
_cell.length_a   1.000
_cell.length_b   1.000
_cell.length_c   1.000
_cell.angle_alpha   90.00
_cell.angle_beta   90.00
_cell.angle_gamma   90.00
#
_symmetry.space_group_name_H-M   'P 1'
#
loop_
_entity.id
_entity.type
_entity.pdbx_description
1 polymer ?
#
loop_
_entity_poly.entity_id
_entity_poly.type
_entity_poly.pdbx_seq_one_letter_code
_entity_poly.pdbx_strand_id
1 'polypeptide(L)'
;MLDFSEADKKVIFERDNYRCVICGLGEEDGVGIAADHKKPRSKGGESTIDNGQTLCTQHNNMKKNYSQTEAGKRYFMEIYKTAVEKKDEKMIAFCQSVFDAYDTHEINGHIPRPDTQD
;
A
#
# COMPACT_ATOMS: atom_id res chain seq x y z
N MET A 1 -8.10 -16.39 -16.54
CA MET A 1 -7.60 -16.55 -15.16
C MET A 1 -8.71 -16.09 -14.22
N LEU A 2 -9.17 -16.97 -13.32
CA LEU A 2 -10.38 -16.77 -12.52
C LEU A 2 -10.11 -15.80 -11.35
N ASP A 3 -11.12 -15.01 -11.00
CA ASP A 3 -11.12 -14.21 -9.77
C ASP A 3 -11.27 -15.12 -8.53
N PHE A 4 -11.15 -14.58 -7.32
CA PHE A 4 -11.41 -15.34 -6.09
C PHE A 4 -12.81 -15.96 -6.13
N SER A 5 -12.92 -17.24 -5.79
CA SER A 5 -14.24 -17.86 -5.59
C SER A 5 -14.92 -17.26 -4.36
N GLU A 6 -16.25 -17.38 -4.24
CA GLU A 6 -16.95 -16.92 -3.03
C GLU A 6 -16.46 -17.64 -1.77
N ALA A 7 -16.04 -18.91 -1.90
CA ALA A 7 -15.42 -19.65 -0.80
C ALA A 7 -14.06 -19.05 -0.39
N ASP A 8 -13.21 -18.71 -1.36
CA ASP A 8 -11.92 -18.06 -1.08
C ASP A 8 -12.12 -16.69 -0.44
N LYS A 9 -13.07 -15.88 -0.95
CA LYS A 9 -13.41 -14.57 -0.38
C LYS A 9 -13.81 -14.70 1.08
N LYS A 10 -14.66 -15.68 1.40
CA LYS A 10 -15.08 -15.95 2.78
C LYS A 10 -13.89 -16.29 3.68
N VAL A 11 -12.98 -17.17 3.24
CA VAL A 11 -11.78 -17.51 4.00
C VAL A 11 -10.88 -16.28 4.21
N ILE A 12 -10.70 -15.45 3.18
CA ILE A 12 -9.93 -14.21 3.26
C ILE A 12 -10.54 -13.24 4.28
N PHE A 13 -11.86 -13.03 4.22
CA PHE A 13 -12.56 -12.16 5.16
C PHE A 13 -12.49 -12.67 6.59
N GLU A 14 -12.73 -13.97 6.81
CA GLU A 14 -12.62 -14.58 8.15
C GLU A 14 -11.21 -14.45 8.72
N ARG A 15 -10.17 -14.74 7.91
CA ARG A 15 -8.76 -14.58 8.31
C ARG A 15 -8.43 -13.15 8.74
N ASP A 16 -8.96 -12.16 8.02
CA ASP A 16 -8.71 -10.74 8.27
C ASP A 16 -9.73 -10.13 9.24
N ASN A 17 -10.54 -10.95 9.93
CA ASN A 17 -11.58 -10.52 10.87
C ASN A 17 -12.59 -9.53 10.28
N TYR A 18 -12.92 -9.66 9.00
CA TYR A 18 -13.81 -8.77 8.24
C TYR A 18 -13.39 -7.30 8.30
N ARG A 19 -12.09 -7.04 8.51
CA ARG A 19 -11.52 -5.71 8.68
C ARG A 19 -10.45 -5.45 7.63
N CYS A 20 -10.37 -4.21 7.18
CA CYS A 20 -9.32 -3.77 6.28
C CYS A 20 -7.95 -3.99 6.92
N VAL A 21 -7.05 -4.73 6.26
CA VAL A 21 -5.71 -5.02 6.82
C VAL A 21 -4.81 -3.78 6.93
N ILE A 22 -5.20 -2.66 6.32
CA ILE A 22 -4.44 -1.39 6.35
C ILE A 22 -4.93 -0.45 7.47
N CYS A 23 -6.24 -0.31 7.65
CA CYS A 23 -6.80 0.66 8.62
C CYS A 23 -7.64 0.05 9.75
N GLY A 24 -7.91 -1.26 9.72
CA GLY A 24 -8.69 -1.95 10.74
C GLY A 24 -10.20 -1.73 10.69
N LEU A 25 -10.71 -0.86 9.81
CA LEU A 25 -12.13 -0.58 9.67
C LEU A 25 -12.85 -1.67 8.85
N GLY A 26 -14.08 -1.99 9.24
CA GLY A 26 -14.95 -2.95 8.55
C GLY A 26 -16.39 -2.46 8.40
N GLU A 27 -17.32 -3.35 8.05
CA GLU A 27 -18.73 -3.00 7.80
C GLU A 27 -19.40 -2.36 9.03
N GLU A 28 -19.05 -2.81 10.24
CA GLU A 28 -19.52 -2.24 11.51
C GLU A 28 -19.12 -0.77 11.70
N ASP A 29 -18.01 -0.36 11.08
CA ASP A 29 -17.52 1.03 11.09
C ASP A 29 -18.12 1.86 9.94
N GLY A 30 -19.08 1.30 9.20
CA GLY A 30 -19.75 1.96 8.07
C GLY A 30 -18.94 1.96 6.77
N VAL A 31 -17.91 1.12 6.64
CA VAL A 31 -17.11 1.02 5.42
C VAL A 31 -17.30 -0.31 4.70
N GLY A 32 -17.51 -0.26 3.38
CA GLY A 32 -17.53 -1.48 2.56
C GLY A 32 -16.14 -2.10 2.45
N ILE A 33 -16.09 -3.43 2.43
CA ILE A 33 -14.86 -4.23 2.29
C ILE A 33 -14.89 -5.09 1.02
N ALA A 34 -13.71 -5.45 0.52
CA ALA A 34 -13.52 -6.31 -0.64
C ALA A 34 -12.28 -7.18 -0.49
N ALA A 35 -12.33 -8.40 -1.05
CA ALA A 35 -11.16 -9.25 -1.20
C ALA A 35 -10.37 -8.79 -2.42
N ASP A 36 -9.08 -8.50 -2.22
CA ASP A 36 -8.18 -7.94 -3.22
C ASP A 36 -6.84 -8.69 -3.22
N HIS A 37 -6.14 -8.69 -4.35
CA HIS A 37 -4.86 -9.39 -4.50
C HIS A 37 -3.69 -8.54 -4.00
N LYS A 38 -2.91 -8.99 -3.01
CA LYS A 38 -1.66 -8.34 -2.55
C LYS A 38 -0.73 -8.04 -3.72
N LYS A 39 -0.37 -9.05 -4.50
CA LYS A 39 0.27 -8.91 -5.81
C LYS A 39 -0.84 -8.79 -6.88
N PRO A 40 -0.93 -7.65 -7.60
CA PRO A 40 -1.97 -7.47 -8.62
C PRO A 40 -1.92 -8.56 -9.70
N ARG A 41 -3.09 -8.95 -10.22
CA ARG A 41 -3.19 -9.90 -11.34
C ARG A 41 -2.39 -9.46 -12.57
N SER A 42 -2.38 -8.16 -12.88
CA SER A 42 -1.60 -7.59 -13.98
C SER A 42 -0.08 -7.79 -13.85
N LYS A 43 0.42 -8.03 -12.63
CA LYS A 43 1.83 -8.33 -12.35
C LYS A 43 2.07 -9.83 -12.14
N GLY A 44 1.11 -10.70 -12.50
CA GLY A 44 1.20 -12.16 -12.32
C GLY A 44 0.92 -12.61 -10.89
N GLY A 45 -0.02 -11.97 -10.21
CA GLY A 45 -0.56 -12.44 -8.93
C GLY A 45 -1.66 -13.48 -9.13
N GLU A 46 -1.53 -14.62 -8.45
CA GLU A 46 -2.52 -15.71 -8.51
C GLU A 46 -3.69 -15.48 -7.55
N SER A 47 -4.85 -16.04 -7.85
CA SER A 47 -6.04 -15.99 -6.98
C SER A 47 -5.96 -17.08 -5.90
N THR A 48 -4.93 -17.03 -5.06
CA THR A 48 -4.75 -17.90 -3.89
C THR A 48 -5.12 -17.16 -2.61
N ILE A 49 -5.59 -17.88 -1.58
CA ILE A 49 -5.95 -17.29 -0.28
C ILE A 49 -4.79 -16.46 0.30
N ASP A 50 -3.54 -16.93 0.15
CA ASP A 50 -2.34 -16.24 0.63
C ASP A 50 -2.08 -14.90 -0.06
N ASN A 51 -2.37 -14.82 -1.37
CA ASN A 51 -2.30 -13.59 -2.13
C ASN A 51 -3.55 -12.72 -1.94
N GLY A 52 -4.60 -13.21 -1.28
CA GLY A 52 -5.78 -12.45 -0.91
C GLY A 52 -5.56 -11.58 0.34
N GLN A 53 -6.22 -10.43 0.37
CA GLN A 53 -6.33 -9.54 1.53
C GLN A 53 -7.67 -8.81 1.54
N THR A 54 -8.15 -8.46 2.72
CA THR A 54 -9.34 -7.64 2.91
C THR A 54 -8.97 -6.16 2.92
N LEU A 55 -9.53 -5.38 2.00
CA LEU A 55 -9.35 -3.93 1.95
C LEU A 55 -10.71 -3.22 1.99
N CYS A 56 -10.78 -2.10 2.69
CA CYS A 56 -11.94 -1.21 2.57
C CYS A 56 -11.95 -0.52 1.20
N THR A 57 -13.10 0.01 0.79
CA THR A 57 -13.28 0.70 -0.51
C THR A 57 -12.20 1.77 -0.76
N GLN A 58 -11.83 2.54 0.27
CA GLN A 58 -10.82 3.59 0.14
C GLN A 58 -9.43 3.01 -0.19
N HIS A 59 -8.94 2.04 0.58
CA HIS A 59 -7.62 1.44 0.36
C HIS A 59 -7.58 0.58 -0.90
N ASN A 60 -8.69 -0.09 -1.25
CA ASN A 60 -8.80 -0.82 -2.50
C ASN A 60 -8.69 0.15 -3.70
N ASN A 61 -9.38 1.28 -3.68
CA ASN A 61 -9.29 2.29 -4.73
C ASN A 61 -7.90 2.93 -4.80
N MET A 62 -7.27 3.22 -3.65
CA MET A 62 -5.89 3.68 -3.61
C MET A 62 -4.96 2.68 -4.30
N LYS A 63 -5.12 1.38 -4.02
CA LYS A 63 -4.31 0.32 -4.60
C LYS A 63 -4.50 0.14 -6.12
N LYS A 64 -5.68 0.47 -6.65
CA LYS A 64 -5.94 0.47 -8.09
C LYS A 64 -5.17 1.57 -8.81
N ASN A 65 -5.02 2.72 -8.17
CA ASN A 65 -4.33 3.89 -8.74
C ASN A 65 -2.81 3.85 -8.52
N TYR A 66 -2.38 3.29 -7.38
CA TYR A 66 -0.97 3.19 -6.99
C TYR A 66 -0.72 1.83 -6.37
N SER A 67 0.40 1.17 -6.68
CA SER A 67 0.77 0.00 -5.86
C SER A 67 0.97 0.42 -4.39
N GLN A 68 0.83 -0.51 -3.42
CA GLN A 68 1.01 -0.18 -2.00
C GLN A 68 2.36 0.49 -1.73
N THR A 69 3.41 -0.01 -2.37
CA THR A 69 4.76 0.56 -2.29
C THR A 69 4.88 1.93 -2.94
N GLU A 70 4.14 2.21 -4.01
CA GLU A 70 4.12 3.54 -4.65
C GLU A 70 3.37 4.55 -3.79
N ALA A 71 2.22 4.16 -3.23
CA ALA A 71 1.48 4.98 -2.28
C ALA A 71 2.36 5.34 -1.08
N GLY A 72 3.05 4.34 -0.50
CA GLY A 72 4.03 4.55 0.57
C GLY A 72 5.13 5.55 0.20
N LYS A 73 5.78 5.36 -0.96
CA LYS A 73 6.84 6.28 -1.44
C LYS A 73 6.30 7.71 -1.55
N ARG A 74 5.11 7.90 -2.10
CA ARG A 74 4.45 9.22 -2.22
C ARG A 74 4.14 9.86 -0.87
N TYR A 75 3.68 9.10 0.12
CA TYR A 75 3.49 9.62 1.47
C TYR A 75 4.80 10.13 2.08
N PHE A 76 5.90 9.37 1.97
CA PHE A 76 7.20 9.82 2.46
C PHE A 76 7.72 11.06 1.75
N MET A 77 7.44 11.23 0.46
CA MET A 77 7.77 12.47 -0.26
C MET A 77 7.06 13.70 0.31
N GLU A 78 5.78 13.61 0.66
CA GLU A 78 5.04 14.71 1.28
C GLU A 78 5.51 15.01 2.71
N ILE A 79 5.83 13.95 3.49
CA ILE A 79 6.44 14.10 4.82
C ILE A 79 7.79 14.82 4.71
N TYR A 80 8.63 14.43 3.75
CA TYR A 80 9.93 15.06 3.51
C TYR A 80 9.79 16.55 3.20
N LYS A 81 8.88 16.95 2.29
CA LYS A 81 8.63 18.37 1.98
C LYS A 81 8.26 19.17 3.22
N THR A 82 7.32 18.65 4.01
CA THR A 82 6.90 19.29 5.28
C THR A 82 8.05 19.38 6.28
N ALA A 83 8.90 18.35 6.34
CA ALA A 83 10.07 18.34 7.23
C ALA A 83 11.12 19.39 6.82
N VAL A 84 11.39 19.56 5.52
CA VAL A 84 12.27 20.60 4.99
C VAL A 84 11.75 21.99 5.32
N GLU A 85 10.46 22.27 5.10
CA GLU A 85 9.83 23.55 5.44
C GLU A 85 9.97 23.89 6.93
N LYS A 86 9.84 22.88 7.79
CA LYS A 86 9.94 23.02 9.25
C LYS A 86 11.37 22.93 9.79
N LYS A 87 12.36 22.64 8.94
CA LYS A 87 13.74 22.35 9.34
C LYS A 87 13.84 21.22 10.39
N ASP A 88 13.00 20.20 10.25
CA ASP A 88 13.02 19.01 11.11
C ASP A 88 14.09 18.03 10.62
N GLU A 89 15.34 18.25 11.04
CA GLU A 89 16.51 17.48 10.61
C GLU A 89 16.37 15.98 10.86
N LYS A 90 15.70 15.59 11.96
CA LYS A 90 15.47 14.19 12.30
C LYS A 90 14.53 13.54 11.28
N MET A 91 13.44 14.21 10.93
CA MET A 91 12.47 13.69 9.97
C MET A 91 13.04 13.68 8.54
N ILE A 92 13.83 14.70 8.19
CA ILE A 92 14.58 14.73 6.92
C ILE A 92 15.46 13.48 6.79
N ALA A 93 16.32 13.20 7.78
CA ALA A 93 17.23 12.05 7.76
C ALA A 93 16.47 10.70 7.72
N PHE A 94 15.34 10.61 8.43
CA PHE A 94 14.49 9.41 8.38
C PHE A 94 13.90 9.18 6.98
N CYS A 95 13.32 10.21 6.36
CA CYS A 95 12.78 10.10 5.00
C CYS A 95 13.86 9.74 3.98
N GLN A 96 15.06 10.33 4.09
CA GLN A 96 16.21 9.97 3.25
C GLN A 96 16.57 8.49 3.38
N SER A 97 16.63 7.96 4.61
CA SER A 97 16.90 6.54 4.85
C SER A 97 15.83 5.63 4.23
N VAL A 98 14.56 6.06 4.23
CA VAL A 98 13.48 5.34 3.56
C VAL A 98 13.65 5.37 2.05
N PHE A 99 14.00 6.51 1.46
CA PHE A 99 14.26 6.61 0.01
C PHE A 99 15.47 5.77 -0.40
N ASP A 100 16.53 5.74 0.41
CA ASP A 100 17.71 4.89 0.19
C ASP A 100 17.32 3.40 0.14
N ALA A 101 16.39 2.96 0.99
CA ALA A 101 15.87 1.60 0.96
C ALA A 101 15.09 1.30 -0.32
N TYR A 102 14.27 2.25 -0.82
CA TYR A 102 13.60 2.08 -2.11
C TYR A 102 14.61 1.91 -3.25
N ASP A 103 15.65 2.74 -3.28
CA ASP A 103 16.66 2.73 -4.34
C ASP A 103 17.55 1.48 -4.26
N THR A 104 18.01 1.11 -3.06
CA THR A 104 18.85 -0.08 -2.80
C THR A 104 18.18 -1.38 -3.26
N HIS A 105 16.86 -1.46 -3.14
CA HIS A 105 16.08 -2.63 -3.54
C HIS A 105 15.43 -2.48 -4.92
N GLU A 106 15.75 -1.43 -5.67
CA GLU A 106 15.21 -1.14 -7.01
C GLU A 106 13.66 -1.06 -7.04
N ILE A 107 13.04 -0.65 -5.93
CA ILE A 107 11.59 -0.56 -5.78
C ILE A 107 11.13 0.84 -6.23
N ASN A 108 10.21 0.88 -7.21
CA ASN A 108 9.62 2.13 -7.73
C ASN A 108 10.67 3.16 -8.20
N GLY A 109 11.75 2.71 -8.84
CA GLY A 109 12.80 3.60 -9.38
C GLY A 109 12.31 4.58 -10.45
N HIS A 110 11.15 4.32 -11.08
CA HIS A 110 10.49 5.27 -11.98
C HIS A 110 9.90 6.51 -11.29
N ILE A 111 9.84 6.53 -9.95
CA ILE A 111 9.41 7.67 -9.15
C ILE A 111 10.67 8.33 -8.56
N PRO A 112 11.04 9.55 -9.01
CA PRO A 112 12.21 10.24 -8.49
C PRO A 112 12.00 10.65 -7.02
N ARG A 113 13.07 10.62 -6.23
CA ARG A 113 13.06 11.09 -4.84
C ARG A 113 13.24 12.62 -4.81
N PRO A 114 12.66 13.32 -3.81
CA PRO A 114 12.60 14.78 -3.77
C PRO A 114 13.89 15.43 -3.23
N ASP A 115 14.85 14.65 -2.78
CA ASP A 115 16.05 15.07 -2.07
C ASP A 115 17.35 14.89 -2.86
N THR A 116 17.26 14.39 -4.10
CA THR A 116 18.34 14.55 -5.08
C THR A 116 18.38 16.02 -5.51
N GLN A 117 19.36 16.76 -5.00
CA GLN A 117 19.76 18.02 -5.59
C GLN A 117 20.48 17.73 -6.92
N ASP A 118 20.17 18.51 -7.96
CA ASP A 118 21.13 18.74 -9.05
C ASP A 118 22.35 19.50 -8.53
#